data_AF-A0A2R7KW56-F1
#
_entry.id   AF-A0A2R7KW56-F1
#
_cell.length_a   1.000
_cell.length_b   1.000
_cell.length_c   1.000
_cell.angle_alpha   90.00
_cell.angle_beta   90.00
_cell.angle_gamma   90.00
#
_symmetry.space_group_name_H-M   'P 1'
#
loop_
_entity.id
_entity.type
_entity.pdbx_description
1 polymer ?
#
loop_
_entity_poly.entity_id
_entity_poly.type
_entity_poly.pdbx_seq_one_letter_code
_entity_poly.pdbx_strand_id
1 'polypeptide(L)'
;MHEYKEQLFQNLKRHLKGSGWTLVKLFEGRGEIRIILPGNQNVKTEFEKIYSILDQLPDIDLEPEQVIIGYCNKDAINYHCTIINPDQELLIKSMYLNG
;
A
#
# COMPACT_ATOMS: atom_id res chain seq x y z
N MET A 1 -17.14 3.70 -5.26
CA MET A 1 -16.49 2.75 -6.20
C MET A 1 -15.01 3.05 -6.16
N HIS A 2 -14.14 2.05 -5.92
CA HIS A 2 -12.69 2.21 -5.71
C HIS A 2 -11.89 1.59 -6.87
N GLU A 3 -12.15 2.05 -8.10
CA GLU A 3 -11.61 1.42 -9.32
C GLU A 3 -10.09 1.48 -9.38
N TYR A 4 -9.50 2.63 -9.04
CA TYR A 4 -8.05 2.79 -9.02
C TYR A 4 -7.42 1.85 -7.98
N LYS A 5 -8.00 1.79 -6.77
CA LYS A 5 -7.49 0.88 -5.71
C LYS A 5 -7.62 -0.59 -6.11
N GLU A 6 -8.71 -0.95 -6.78
CA GLU A 6 -8.94 -2.31 -7.26
C GLU A 6 -7.88 -2.69 -8.32
N GLN A 7 -7.63 -1.82 -9.30
CA GLN A 7 -6.62 -2.07 -10.32
C GLN A 7 -5.21 -2.15 -9.73
N LEU A 8 -4.87 -1.25 -8.80
CA LEU A 8 -3.60 -1.30 -8.05
C LEU A 8 -3.45 -2.61 -7.27
N PHE A 9 -4.52 -3.06 -6.60
CA PHE A 9 -4.52 -4.34 -5.89
C PHE A 9 -4.26 -5.52 -6.84
N GLN A 10 -4.91 -5.56 -8.01
CA GLN A 10 -4.71 -6.63 -8.98
C GLN A 10 -3.30 -6.62 -9.56
N ASN A 11 -2.74 -5.43 -9.84
CA ASN A 11 -1.38 -5.28 -10.33
C ASN A 11 -0.36 -5.77 -9.30
N LEU A 12 -0.48 -5.34 -8.03
CA LEU A 12 0.35 -5.84 -6.93
C LEU A 12 0.20 -7.36 -6.75
N LYS A 13 -1.02 -7.88 -6.76
CA LYS A 13 -1.28 -9.32 -6.61
C LYS A 13 -0.64 -10.15 -7.73
N ARG A 14 -0.64 -9.64 -8.96
CA ARG A 14 0.01 -10.29 -10.11
C ARG A 14 1.52 -10.24 -9.98
N HIS A 15 2.08 -9.07 -9.65
CA HIS A 15 3.52 -8.86 -9.49
C HIS A 15 4.11 -9.73 -8.37
N LEU A 16 3.40 -9.85 -7.25
CA LEU A 16 3.84 -10.61 -6.07
C LEU A 16 3.46 -12.10 -6.13
N LYS A 17 2.97 -12.59 -7.27
CA LYS A 17 2.56 -14.00 -7.40
C LYS A 17 3.76 -14.91 -7.18
N GLY A 18 3.64 -15.82 -6.21
CA GLY A 18 4.69 -16.80 -5.88
C GLY A 18 5.66 -16.35 -4.78
N SER A 19 5.58 -15.10 -4.28
CA SER A 19 6.41 -14.63 -3.16
C SER A 19 6.02 -15.25 -1.80
N GLY A 20 4.83 -15.86 -1.73
CA GLY A 20 4.22 -16.29 -0.47
C GLY A 20 3.60 -15.15 0.36
N TRP A 21 3.52 -13.94 -0.20
CA TRP A 21 2.88 -12.78 0.45
C TRP A 21 1.37 -12.83 0.26
N THR A 22 0.64 -12.35 1.26
CA THR A 22 -0.83 -12.26 1.22
C THR A 22 -1.25 -10.80 1.10
N LEU A 23 -2.16 -10.50 0.18
CA LEU A 23 -2.74 -9.15 0.04
C LEU A 23 -4.19 -9.17 0.53
N VAL A 24 -4.55 -8.18 1.33
CA VAL A 24 -5.90 -7.98 1.89
C VAL A 24 -6.42 -6.61 1.47
N LYS A 25 -7.68 -6.57 1.02
CA LYS A 25 -8.39 -5.33 0.70
C LYS A 25 -9.08 -4.81 1.94
N LEU A 26 -8.76 -3.59 2.33
CA LEU A 26 -9.39 -2.86 3.43
C LEU A 26 -9.83 -1.47 2.92
N PHE A 27 -10.55 -1.48 1.79
CA PHE A 27 -10.97 -0.26 1.10
C PHE A 27 -12.01 0.50 1.92
N GLU A 28 -13.01 -0.22 2.44
CA GLU A 28 -13.99 0.32 3.38
C GLU A 28 -13.28 0.66 4.69
N GLY A 29 -13.23 1.96 5.03
CA GLY A 29 -12.48 2.48 6.17
C GLY A 29 -11.30 3.34 5.72
N ARG A 30 -10.06 2.89 5.93
CA ARG A 30 -8.85 3.69 5.69
C ARG A 30 -8.40 3.74 4.22
N GLY A 31 -9.06 3.01 3.32
CA GLY A 31 -8.62 2.90 1.93
C GLY A 31 -7.30 2.14 1.77
N GLU A 32 -7.12 1.05 2.50
CA GLU A 32 -5.84 0.34 2.64
C GLU A 32 -5.75 -0.93 1.78
N ILE A 33 -4.58 -1.16 1.19
CA ILE A 33 -4.10 -2.47 0.74
C ILE A 33 -3.08 -2.96 1.76
N ARG A 34 -3.38 -4.06 2.45
CA ARG A 34 -2.48 -4.66 3.44
C ARG A 34 -1.72 -5.83 2.83
N ILE A 35 -0.40 -5.79 2.94
CA ILE A 35 0.55 -6.80 2.51
C ILE A 35 1.06 -7.52 3.76
N ILE A 36 0.77 -8.81 3.86
CA ILE A 36 1.17 -9.67 4.97
C ILE A 36 2.32 -10.56 4.49
N LEU A 37 3.46 -10.41 5.14
CA LEU A 37 4.70 -11.08 4.78
C LEU A 37 4.81 -12.45 5.44
N PRO A 38 5.52 -13.41 4.83
CA PRO A 38 5.88 -14.65 5.47
C PRO A 38 6.78 -14.38 6.68
N GLY A 39 6.69 -15.23 7.71
CA GLY A 39 7.30 -14.98 9.03
C GLY A 39 8.84 -14.95 9.07
N ASN A 40 9.51 -15.27 7.96
CA ASN A 40 10.97 -15.24 7.84
C ASN A 40 11.51 -13.92 7.24
N GLN A 41 10.65 -12.97 6.86
CA GLN A 41 11.06 -11.72 6.24
C GLN A 41 11.03 -10.54 7.21
N ASN A 42 11.96 -9.60 7.05
CA ASN A 42 11.98 -8.36 7.82
C ASN A 42 11.00 -7.36 7.19
N VAL A 43 9.93 -7.04 7.94
CA VAL A 43 8.86 -6.16 7.44
C VAL A 43 9.38 -4.79 7.03
N LYS A 44 10.29 -4.19 7.82
CA LYS A 44 10.83 -2.86 7.55
C LYS A 44 11.65 -2.86 6.25
N THR A 45 12.52 -3.84 6.07
CA THR A 45 13.36 -3.96 4.87
C THR A 45 12.54 -4.13 3.60
N GLU A 46 11.45 -4.90 3.63
CA GLU A 46 10.56 -5.04 2.48
C GLU A 46 9.69 -3.80 2.25
N PHE A 47 9.25 -3.14 3.33
CA PHE A 47 8.52 -1.88 3.26
C PHE A 47 9.33 -0.78 2.56
N GLU A 48 10.63 -0.70 2.81
CA GLU A 48 11.53 0.28 2.17
C GLU A 48 11.62 0.12 0.64
N LYS A 49 11.20 -1.03 0.09
CA LYS A 49 11.19 -1.30 -1.36
C LYS A 49 9.89 -0.91 -2.05
N ILE A 50 8.86 -0.43 -1.32
CA ILE A 50 7.52 -0.24 -1.88
C ILE A 50 7.51 0.62 -3.15
N TYR A 51 8.21 1.75 -3.17
CA TYR A 51 8.24 2.63 -4.35
C TYR A 51 8.91 1.96 -5.55
N SER A 52 9.93 1.13 -5.33
CA SER A 52 10.54 0.34 -6.41
C SER A 52 9.60 -0.75 -6.93
N ILE A 53 8.73 -1.33 -6.09
CA ILE A 53 7.71 -2.28 -6.53
C ILE A 53 6.65 -1.54 -7.36
N LEU A 54 6.20 -0.38 -6.90
CA LEU A 54 5.18 0.43 -7.59
C LEU A 54 5.64 0.88 -8.97
N ASP A 55 6.90 1.29 -9.12
CA ASP A 55 7.52 1.69 -10.40
C ASP A 55 7.58 0.55 -11.44
N GLN A 56 7.49 -0.71 -10.99
CA GLN A 56 7.50 -1.88 -11.87
C GLN A 56 6.09 -2.38 -12.23
N LEU A 57 5.04 -1.76 -11.69
CA LEU A 57 3.67 -2.10 -12.03
C LEU A 57 3.26 -1.45 -13.35
N PRO A 58 2.33 -2.06 -14.11
CA PRO A 58 1.77 -1.38 -15.27
C PRO A 58 1.00 -0.14 -14.83
N ASP A 59 1.06 0.91 -15.66
CA ASP A 59 0.32 2.15 -15.46
C ASP A 59 -1.19 1.89 -15.31
N ILE A 60 -1.83 2.77 -14.55
CA ILE A 60 -3.28 2.73 -14.29
C ILE A 60 -3.90 3.97 -14.95
N ASP A 61 -4.71 3.74 -15.99
CA ASP A 61 -5.41 4.78 -16.73
C ASP A 61 -6.76 5.12 -16.05
N LEU A 62 -6.68 5.59 -14.80
CA LEU A 62 -7.80 6.02 -13.97
C LEU A 62 -7.37 7.21 -13.10
N GLU A 63 -8.33 8.03 -12.66
CA GLU A 63 -8.06 9.10 -11.69
C GLU A 63 -7.42 8.53 -10.40
N PRO A 64 -6.25 9.05 -9.98
CA PRO A 64 -5.54 8.54 -8.80
C PRO A 64 -6.37 8.71 -7.52
N GLU A 65 -6.65 7.59 -6.85
CA GLU A 65 -7.19 7.61 -5.49
C GLU A 65 -6.07 7.56 -4.45
N GLN A 66 -6.26 8.24 -3.31
CA GLN A 66 -5.40 8.03 -2.14
C GLN A 66 -5.50 6.59 -1.65
N VAL A 67 -4.36 5.91 -1.51
CA VAL A 67 -4.28 4.52 -1.04
C VAL A 67 -3.27 4.40 0.09
N ILE A 68 -3.65 3.74 1.20
CA ILE A 68 -2.67 3.33 2.21
C ILE A 68 -2.11 1.97 1.81
N ILE A 69 -0.79 1.83 1.73
CA ILE A 69 -0.14 0.52 1.60
C ILE A 69 0.49 0.16 2.94
N GLY A 70 -0.06 -0.87 3.58
CA GLY A 70 0.39 -1.39 4.87
C GLY A 70 1.18 -2.69 4.71
N TYR A 71 2.22 -2.86 5.50
CA TYR A 71 3.06 -4.05 5.59
C TYR A 71 3.03 -4.59 7.01
N CYS A 72 2.82 -5.89 7.21
CA CYS A 72 2.98 -6.52 8.51
C CYS A 72 3.42 -7.98 8.41
N ASN A 73 3.87 -8.56 9.51
CA ASN A 73 4.02 -10.01 9.64
C ASN A 73 2.64 -10.67 9.85
N LYS A 74 2.57 -12.00 9.83
CA LYS A 74 1.33 -12.78 10.02
C LYS A 74 0.58 -12.43 11.31
N ASP A 75 1.31 -12.07 12.36
CA ASP A 75 0.72 -11.71 13.66
C ASP A 75 0.32 -10.23 13.76
N ALA A 76 0.54 -9.45 12.70
CA ALA A 76 0.25 -8.01 12.61
C ALA A 76 0.98 -7.11 13.63
N ILE A 77 2.07 -7.58 14.24
CA ILE A 77 2.80 -6.87 15.31
C ILE A 77 3.74 -5.79 14.75
N ASN A 78 4.36 -6.03 13.59
CA ASN A 78 5.35 -5.12 13.00
C ASN A 78 4.74 -4.33 11.83
N TYR A 79 3.76 -3.48 12.10
CA TYR A 79 3.04 -2.74 11.07
C TYR A 79 3.80 -1.48 10.61
N HIS A 80 4.04 -1.36 9.30
CA HIS A 80 4.55 -0.17 8.63
C HIS A 80 3.60 0.24 7.51
N CYS A 81 3.43 1.53 7.24
CA CYS A 81 2.59 1.95 6.12
C CYS A 81 3.04 3.27 5.50
N THR A 82 2.60 3.47 4.25
CA THR A 82 2.77 4.73 3.53
C THR A 82 1.48 5.08 2.78
N ILE A 83 1.33 6.36 2.44
CA ILE A 83 0.21 6.87 1.66
C ILE A 83 0.71 7.08 0.22
N ILE A 84 0.04 6.46 -0.73
CA ILE A 84 0.23 6.65 -2.16
C ILE A 84 -0.86 7.59 -2.67
N ASN A 85 -0.47 8.52 -3.56
CA ASN A 85 -1.35 9.58 -4.07
C ASN A 85 -2.04 10.34 -2.93
N PRO A 86 -1.27 10.95 -2.01
CA PRO A 86 -1.87 11.68 -0.90
C PRO A 86 -2.82 12.74 -1.44
N ASP A 87 -4.01 12.82 -0.86
CA ASP A 87 -4.94 13.90 -1.18
C ASP A 87 -4.27 15.23 -0.83
N GLN A 88 -4.18 16.14 -1.81
CA GLN A 88 -3.50 17.42 -1.63
C GLN A 88 -4.11 18.22 -0.48
N GLU A 89 -5.39 18.03 -0.18
CA GLU A 89 -6.08 18.72 0.91
C GLU A 89 -5.62 18.26 2.31
N LEU A 90 -5.12 17.03 2.45
CA LEU A 90 -4.61 16.47 3.72
C LEU A 90 -3.12 16.79 3.94
N LEU A 91 -2.33 16.90 2.86
CA LEU A 91 -0.93 17.34 2.91
C LEU A 91 -0.81 18.71 3.57
N ILE A 92 -1.69 19.65 3.20
CA ILE A 92 -1.76 21.00 3.77
C ILE A 92 -2.06 20.95 5.29
N LYS A 93 -3.03 20.14 5.74
CA LYS A 93 -3.37 20.03 7.17
C LYS A 93 -2.23 19.45 8.02
N SER A 94 -1.43 18.53 7.48
CA SER A 94 -0.27 17.97 8.18
C SER A 94 0.90 18.96 8.34
N MET A 95 1.01 19.95 7.43
CA MET A 95 2.00 21.01 7.51
C MET A 95 1.64 22.05 8.60
N TYR A 96 0.35 22.30 8.82
CA TYR A 96 -0.11 23.26 9.85
C TYR A 96 -0.22 22.68 11.27
N LEU A 97 -0.19 21.36 11.44
CA LEU A 97 -0.20 20.72 12.77
C LEU A 97 1.21 20.50 13.35
N ASN A 98 2.26 20.81 12.60
CA ASN A 98 3.66 20.81 13.04
C ASN A 98 4.28 22.22 13.04
N GLY A 99 3.45 23.28 13.01
CA GLY A 99 3.86 24.68 13.08
C GLY A 99 3.63 25.29 14.46
#